data_AF-A0A410MAG8-F1
#
_entry.id   AF-A0A410MAG8-F1
#
_cell.length_a   1.000
_cell.length_b   1.000
_cell.length_c   1.000
_cell.angle_alpha   90.00
_cell.angle_beta   90.00
_cell.angle_gamma   90.00
#
_symmetry.space_group_name_H-M   'P 1'
#
loop_
_entity.id
_entity.type
_entity.pdbx_description
1 polymer ?
#
loop_
_entity_poly.entity_id
_entity_poly.type
_entity_poly.pdbx_seq_one_letter_code
_entity_poly.pdbx_strand_id
1 'polypeptide(L)'
;MMKELHESLLEARKKVLEQNRLYRELSQLDTERKALEDKEQVFLNKLNEENEDVEKLKRMSLTNIFVTLTGKKEERIEQEEREAVEVRLKWLEAHNSIKDIEQEMEAIQSRKRELGETEVEYEALYRRKKQYIIQNGEEKGERLLEISEQRSQIQAELIELEEAITAGKEAKSSLEDASKSLSSAENWGALDMVGGGLLTTAVKHSRIDDADSAIHNAQRHLRKFANEIEDLGDHYHVEVVISGGWTVADYFFDGLIVDWFVQNRIQSSHEEVREIREKTHQALLDLESLQRRFNKEDENLKAIQDEMVGV
;
A
#
# COMPACT_ATOMS: atom_id res chain seq x y z
N MET A 1 20.40 21.38 -30.87
CA MET A 1 20.29 20.03 -31.44
C MET A 1 20.72 18.92 -30.47
N MET A 2 21.98 18.81 -30.01
CA MET A 2 22.36 17.74 -29.04
C MET A 2 21.67 17.86 -27.69
N LYS A 3 21.63 19.07 -27.13
CA LYS A 3 20.93 19.33 -25.87
C LYS A 3 19.43 19.03 -25.97
N GLU A 4 18.78 19.48 -27.04
CA GLU A 4 17.36 19.20 -27.31
C GLU A 4 17.10 17.70 -27.50
N LEU A 5 17.94 16.98 -28.27
CA LEU A 5 17.82 15.53 -28.44
C LEU A 5 18.02 14.79 -27.11
N HIS A 6 18.91 15.28 -26.24
CA HIS A 6 19.11 14.72 -24.92
C HIS A 6 17.89 14.95 -24.01
N GLU A 7 17.34 16.15 -23.97
CA GLU A 7 16.13 16.49 -23.21
C GLU A 7 14.92 15.68 -23.70
N SER A 8 14.70 15.58 -25.01
CA SER A 8 13.61 14.77 -25.57
C SER A 8 13.79 13.27 -25.30
N LEU A 9 15.02 12.74 -25.36
CA LEU A 9 15.28 11.33 -25.07
C LEU A 9 15.05 11.00 -23.59
N LEU A 10 15.41 11.93 -22.70
CA LEU A 10 15.17 11.81 -21.26
C LEU A 10 13.67 11.82 -20.96
N GLU A 11 12.91 12.70 -21.60
CA GLU A 11 11.45 12.74 -21.45
C GLU A 11 10.78 11.47 -22.00
N ALA A 12 11.21 10.98 -23.16
CA ALA A 12 10.70 9.73 -23.72
C ALA A 12 11.04 8.53 -22.82
N ARG A 13 12.26 8.48 -22.26
CA ARG A 13 12.65 7.44 -21.28
C ARG A 13 11.78 7.50 -20.03
N LYS A 14 11.50 8.68 -19.48
CA LYS A 14 10.59 8.84 -18.34
C LYS A 14 9.21 8.22 -18.62
N LYS A 15 8.64 8.48 -19.81
CA LYS A 15 7.36 7.90 -20.20
C LYS A 15 7.41 6.37 -20.33
N VAL A 16 8.49 5.81 -20.87
CA VAL A 16 8.70 4.35 -20.95
C VAL A 16 8.74 3.73 -19.57
N LEU A 17 9.48 4.35 -18.65
CA LEU A 17 9.58 3.89 -17.25
C LEU A 17 8.23 3.98 -16.54
N GLU A 18 7.53 5.10 -16.71
CA GLU A 18 6.16 5.27 -16.20
C GLU A 18 5.25 4.16 -16.74
N GLN A 19 5.29 3.88 -18.05
CA GLN A 19 4.49 2.83 -18.66
C GLN A 19 4.82 1.44 -18.10
N ASN A 20 6.10 1.09 -18.00
CA ASN A 20 6.55 -0.20 -17.45
C ASN A 20 6.11 -0.36 -15.98
N ARG A 21 6.26 0.70 -15.17
CA ARG A 21 5.76 0.71 -13.79
C ARG A 21 4.26 0.48 -13.72
N LEU A 22 3.46 1.20 -14.51
CA LEU A 22 1.99 1.01 -14.51
C LEU A 22 1.59 -0.42 -14.92
N TYR A 23 2.39 -1.10 -15.76
CA TYR A 23 2.17 -2.52 -16.05
C TYR A 23 2.47 -3.43 -14.86
N ARG A 24 3.57 -3.17 -14.12
CA ARG A 24 3.93 -3.92 -12.91
C ARG A 24 2.89 -3.72 -11.81
N GLU A 25 2.53 -2.47 -11.52
CA GLU A 25 1.53 -2.08 -10.52
C GLU A 25 0.18 -2.76 -10.81
N LEU A 26 -0.29 -2.76 -12.06
CA LEU A 26 -1.51 -3.49 -12.46
C LEU A 26 -1.41 -5.00 -12.22
N SER A 27 -0.25 -5.60 -12.45
CA SER A 27 -0.04 -7.04 -12.25
C SER A 27 -0.05 -7.41 -10.76
N GLN A 28 0.54 -6.56 -9.91
CA GLN A 28 0.53 -6.72 -8.46
C GLN A 28 -0.89 -6.56 -7.91
N LEU A 29 -1.58 -5.48 -8.27
CA LEU A 29 -2.97 -5.23 -7.87
C LEU A 29 -3.92 -6.35 -8.31
N ASP A 30 -3.74 -6.92 -9.51
CA ASP A 30 -4.55 -8.06 -9.96
C ASP A 30 -4.28 -9.34 -9.15
N THR A 31 -3.02 -9.58 -8.78
CA THR A 31 -2.64 -10.73 -7.95
C THR A 31 -3.22 -10.60 -6.54
N GLU A 32 -3.11 -9.41 -5.96
CA GLU A 32 -3.64 -9.11 -4.64
C GLU A 32 -5.17 -9.16 -4.60
N ARG A 33 -5.84 -8.56 -5.60
CA ARG A 33 -7.31 -8.62 -5.71
C ARG A 33 -7.79 -10.05 -5.68
N LYS A 34 -7.16 -10.95 -6.45
CA LYS A 34 -7.52 -12.39 -6.45
C LYS A 34 -7.33 -13.03 -5.09
N ALA A 35 -6.24 -12.73 -4.40
CA ALA A 35 -5.99 -13.24 -3.05
C ALA A 35 -7.05 -12.73 -2.04
N LEU A 36 -7.48 -11.48 -2.16
CA LEU A 36 -8.55 -10.91 -1.35
C LEU A 36 -9.92 -11.49 -1.70
N GLU A 37 -10.23 -11.72 -2.98
CA GLU A 37 -11.47 -12.39 -3.43
C GLU A 37 -11.57 -13.80 -2.84
N ASP A 38 -10.46 -14.55 -2.84
CA ASP A 38 -10.40 -15.87 -2.19
C ASP A 38 -10.66 -15.77 -0.67
N LYS A 39 -10.02 -14.80 0.02
CA LYS A 39 -10.26 -14.55 1.46
C LYS A 39 -11.70 -14.11 1.74
N GLU A 40 -12.25 -13.20 0.94
CA GLU A 40 -13.63 -12.70 1.06
C GLU A 40 -14.62 -13.87 0.97
N GLN A 41 -14.43 -14.78 0.00
CA GLN A 41 -15.30 -15.93 -0.16
C GLN A 41 -15.22 -16.89 1.03
N VAL A 42 -14.04 -17.09 1.61
CA VAL A 42 -13.84 -17.87 2.84
C VAL A 42 -14.58 -17.22 4.02
N PHE A 43 -14.42 -15.91 4.21
CA PHE A 43 -15.10 -15.19 5.29
C PHE A 43 -16.61 -15.15 5.10
N LEU A 44 -17.10 -15.03 3.87
CA LEU A 44 -18.54 -15.06 3.56
C LEU A 44 -19.16 -16.42 3.93
N ASN A 45 -18.48 -17.51 3.60
CA ASN A 45 -18.93 -18.86 3.97
C ASN A 45 -18.97 -19.02 5.49
N LYS A 46 -17.90 -18.61 6.18
CA LYS A 46 -17.85 -18.67 7.65
C LYS A 46 -18.91 -17.78 8.29
N LEU A 47 -19.15 -16.58 7.77
CA LEU A 47 -20.17 -15.67 8.29
C LEU A 47 -21.58 -16.28 8.20
N ASN A 48 -21.86 -17.05 7.15
CA ASN A 48 -23.13 -17.76 7.03
C ASN A 48 -23.27 -18.85 8.11
N GLU A 49 -22.19 -19.60 8.39
CA GLU A 49 -22.17 -20.61 9.46
C GLU A 49 -22.41 -19.98 10.84
N GLU A 50 -21.67 -18.92 11.19
CA GLU A 50 -21.81 -18.23 12.49
C GLU A 50 -23.23 -17.64 12.67
N ASN A 51 -23.80 -17.04 11.61
CA ASN A 51 -25.16 -16.51 11.65
C ASN A 51 -26.21 -17.62 11.85
N GLU A 52 -26.03 -18.80 11.24
CA GLU A 52 -26.92 -19.93 11.46
C GLU A 52 -26.88 -20.43 12.90
N ASP A 53 -25.70 -20.46 13.52
CA ASP A 53 -25.52 -20.97 14.87
C ASP A 53 -26.08 -20.00 15.92
N VAL A 54 -25.88 -18.69 15.73
CA VAL A 54 -26.57 -17.64 16.50
C VAL A 54 -28.09 -17.81 16.40
N GLU A 55 -28.63 -18.01 15.20
CA GLU A 55 -30.07 -18.18 14.97
C GLU A 55 -30.63 -19.47 15.57
N LYS A 56 -29.88 -20.59 15.54
CA LYS A 56 -30.27 -21.86 16.19
C LYS A 56 -30.35 -21.67 17.71
N LEU A 57 -29.35 -21.02 18.32
CA LEU A 57 -29.31 -20.77 19.76
C LEU A 57 -30.43 -19.84 20.23
N LYS A 58 -30.72 -18.78 19.45
CA LYS A 58 -31.85 -17.85 19.68
C LYS A 58 -33.20 -18.55 19.54
N ARG A 59 -33.42 -19.36 18.51
CA ARG A 59 -34.68 -20.14 18.33
C ARG A 59 -34.91 -21.16 19.43
N MET A 60 -33.86 -21.85 19.88
CA MET A 60 -33.97 -22.73 21.04
C MET A 60 -34.30 -21.98 22.34
N SER A 61 -33.97 -20.68 22.42
CA SER A 61 -34.29 -19.82 23.58
C SER A 61 -35.78 -19.50 23.64
N LEU A 62 -36.38 -19.12 22.50
CA LEU A 62 -37.81 -18.84 22.40
C LEU A 62 -38.70 -20.07 22.64
N THR A 63 -38.18 -21.27 22.33
CA THR A 63 -38.97 -22.51 22.39
C THR A 63 -38.90 -23.23 23.75
N ASN A 64 -37.87 -22.96 24.58
CA ASN A 64 -37.65 -23.66 25.85
C ASN A 64 -37.62 -22.70 27.05
N ILE A 65 -38.78 -22.51 27.68
CA ILE A 65 -38.94 -21.87 28.99
C ILE A 65 -38.23 -22.73 30.06
N PHE A 66 -37.01 -22.38 30.55
CA PHE A 66 -36.52 -22.88 31.86
C PHE A 66 -35.43 -22.00 32.50
N VAL A 67 -35.68 -21.65 33.76
CA VAL A 67 -35.07 -20.60 34.61
C VAL A 67 -33.75 -21.03 35.30
N THR A 68 -33.06 -22.08 34.85
CA THR A 68 -31.85 -22.60 35.55
C THR A 68 -30.63 -22.82 34.65
N LEU A 69 -30.84 -22.81 33.32
CA LEU A 69 -29.78 -22.94 32.30
C LEU A 69 -29.48 -21.61 31.59
N THR A 70 -30.17 -20.54 31.98
CA THR A 70 -30.14 -19.22 31.35
C THR A 70 -28.73 -18.62 31.32
N GLY A 71 -28.00 -18.59 32.44
CA GLY A 71 -26.67 -17.97 32.49
C GLY A 71 -25.63 -18.58 31.53
N LYS A 72 -25.49 -19.91 31.50
CA LYS A 72 -24.53 -20.60 30.61
C LYS A 72 -24.91 -20.52 29.13
N LYS A 73 -26.21 -20.32 28.84
CA LYS A 73 -26.70 -20.23 27.46
C LYS A 73 -26.65 -18.79 26.95
N GLU A 74 -26.90 -17.79 27.79
CA GLU A 74 -26.66 -16.37 27.50
C GLU A 74 -25.19 -16.15 27.15
N GLU A 75 -24.27 -16.68 27.99
CA GLU A 75 -22.82 -16.61 27.77
C GLU A 75 -22.41 -17.23 26.43
N ARG A 76 -23.06 -18.34 26.04
CA ARG A 76 -22.82 -18.96 24.75
C ARG A 76 -23.38 -18.16 23.57
N ILE A 77 -24.56 -17.56 23.71
CA ILE A 77 -25.11 -16.66 22.67
C ILE A 77 -24.20 -15.45 22.49
N GLU A 78 -23.74 -14.83 23.58
CA GLU A 78 -22.78 -13.72 23.51
C GLU A 78 -21.46 -14.12 22.85
N GLN A 79 -20.99 -15.34 23.08
CA GLN A 79 -19.78 -15.84 22.42
C GLN A 79 -19.98 -15.97 20.91
N GLU A 80 -21.06 -16.61 20.48
CA GLU A 80 -21.32 -16.88 19.05
C GLU A 80 -21.65 -15.56 18.31
N GLU A 81 -22.29 -14.60 18.99
CA GLU A 81 -22.45 -13.24 18.46
C GLU A 81 -21.11 -12.51 18.29
N ARG A 82 -20.15 -12.68 19.21
CA ARG A 82 -18.79 -12.13 19.06
C ARG A 82 -18.05 -12.78 17.89
N GLU A 83 -18.13 -14.09 17.74
CA GLU A 83 -17.53 -14.84 16.63
C GLU A 83 -18.12 -14.39 15.29
N ALA A 84 -19.44 -14.22 15.21
CA ALA A 84 -20.10 -13.67 14.02
C ALA A 84 -19.65 -12.23 13.68
N VAL A 85 -19.51 -11.36 14.69
CA VAL A 85 -19.02 -9.98 14.50
C VAL A 85 -17.57 -9.97 14.01
N GLU A 86 -16.69 -10.81 14.57
CA GLU A 86 -15.30 -10.92 14.12
C GLU A 86 -15.23 -11.29 12.63
N VAL A 87 -15.94 -12.34 12.22
CA VAL A 87 -15.91 -12.81 10.83
C VAL A 87 -16.51 -11.76 9.90
N ARG A 88 -17.56 -11.05 10.35
CA ARG A 88 -18.15 -9.94 9.58
C ARG A 88 -17.18 -8.80 9.35
N LEU A 89 -16.40 -8.41 10.36
CA LEU A 89 -15.39 -7.35 10.22
C LEU A 89 -14.31 -7.76 9.21
N LYS A 90 -13.82 -9.00 9.29
CA LYS A 90 -12.86 -9.56 8.32
C LYS A 90 -13.40 -9.58 6.89
N TRP A 91 -14.67 -9.96 6.72
CA TRP A 91 -15.33 -9.92 5.41
C TRP A 91 -15.44 -8.49 4.87
N LEU A 92 -15.88 -7.54 5.71
CA LEU A 92 -16.04 -6.14 5.30
C LEU A 92 -14.71 -5.50 4.88
N GLU A 93 -13.63 -5.80 5.61
CA GLU A 93 -12.30 -5.30 5.28
C GLU A 93 -11.80 -5.84 3.93
N ALA A 94 -11.95 -7.14 3.69
CA ALA A 94 -11.61 -7.75 2.40
C ALA A 94 -12.44 -7.14 1.26
N HIS A 95 -13.74 -6.98 1.46
CA HIS A 95 -14.67 -6.41 0.48
C HIS A 95 -14.31 -4.96 0.10
N ASN A 96 -14.06 -4.12 1.10
CA ASN A 96 -13.68 -2.72 0.87
C ASN A 96 -12.31 -2.61 0.20
N SER A 97 -11.34 -3.43 0.62
CA SER A 97 -10.02 -3.50 0.01
C SER A 97 -10.06 -3.88 -1.47
N ILE A 98 -10.92 -4.85 -1.85
CA ILE A 98 -11.13 -5.22 -3.27
C ILE A 98 -11.64 -4.01 -4.06
N LYS A 99 -12.65 -3.30 -3.54
CA LYS A 99 -13.23 -2.13 -4.20
C LYS A 99 -12.21 -1.00 -4.39
N ASP A 100 -11.34 -0.77 -3.41
CA ASP A 100 -10.27 0.22 -3.51
C ASP A 100 -9.22 -0.16 -4.55
N ILE A 101 -8.84 -1.45 -4.61
CA ILE A 101 -7.95 -1.96 -5.67
C ILE A 101 -8.59 -1.76 -7.04
N GLU A 102 -9.87 -2.07 -7.21
CA GLU A 102 -10.55 -1.92 -8.49
C GLU A 102 -10.53 -0.46 -8.98
N GLN A 103 -10.77 0.50 -8.08
CA GLN A 103 -10.67 1.92 -8.39
C GLN A 103 -9.25 2.35 -8.77
N GLU A 104 -8.23 1.83 -8.06
CA GLU A 104 -6.82 2.06 -8.40
C GLU A 104 -6.47 1.50 -9.78
N MET A 105 -6.89 0.26 -10.07
CA MET A 105 -6.69 -0.37 -11.36
C MET A 105 -7.35 0.42 -12.49
N GLU A 106 -8.57 0.94 -12.29
CA GLU A 106 -9.26 1.78 -13.27
C GLU A 106 -8.49 3.09 -13.55
N ALA A 107 -7.98 3.75 -12.50
CA ALA A 107 -7.18 4.95 -12.63
C ALA A 107 -5.88 4.70 -13.41
N ILE A 108 -5.16 3.61 -13.07
CA ILE A 108 -3.93 3.22 -13.76
C ILE A 108 -4.20 2.86 -15.22
N GLN A 109 -5.28 2.14 -15.51
CA GLN A 109 -5.68 1.81 -16.88
C GLN A 109 -6.03 3.06 -17.70
N SER A 110 -6.65 4.07 -17.09
CA SER A 110 -6.87 5.37 -17.73
C SER A 110 -5.53 6.04 -18.06
N ARG A 111 -4.63 6.12 -17.07
CA ARG A 111 -3.31 6.73 -17.25
C ARG A 111 -2.48 6.06 -18.34
N LYS A 112 -2.50 4.73 -18.41
CA LYS A 112 -1.81 3.96 -19.46
C LYS A 112 -2.32 4.27 -20.87
N ARG A 113 -3.64 4.51 -21.02
CA ARG A 113 -4.23 4.92 -22.31
C ARG A 113 -3.77 6.31 -22.74
N GLU A 114 -3.48 7.20 -21.81
CA GLU A 114 -2.96 8.55 -22.11
C GLU A 114 -1.50 8.52 -22.61
N LEU A 115 -0.68 7.60 -22.09
CA LEU A 115 0.75 7.50 -22.42
C LEU A 115 1.03 7.00 -23.85
N GLY A 116 0.13 6.22 -24.46
CA GLY A 116 0.30 5.71 -25.82
C GLY A 116 1.49 4.76 -26.00
N GLU A 117 2.07 4.70 -27.21
CA GLU A 117 3.20 3.83 -27.55
C GLU A 117 4.56 4.52 -27.25
N THR A 118 4.97 4.48 -25.98
CA THR A 118 6.15 5.21 -25.49
C THR A 118 7.49 4.63 -25.98
N GLU A 119 7.57 3.29 -26.10
CA GLU A 119 8.79 2.58 -26.51
C GLU A 119 9.23 2.95 -27.94
N VAL A 120 8.27 3.11 -28.85
CA VAL A 120 8.53 3.47 -30.25
C VAL A 120 9.10 4.89 -30.35
N GLU A 121 8.58 5.83 -29.56
CA GLU A 121 9.07 7.20 -29.48
C GLU A 121 10.52 7.25 -28.94
N TYR A 122 10.79 6.51 -27.86
CA TYR A 122 12.13 6.41 -27.27
C TYR A 122 13.15 5.83 -28.26
N GLU A 123 12.84 4.70 -28.89
CA GLU A 123 13.71 4.04 -29.87
C GLU A 123 14.04 4.95 -31.07
N ALA A 124 13.06 5.72 -31.56
CA ALA A 124 13.27 6.66 -32.65
C ALA A 124 14.22 7.79 -32.26
N LEU A 125 14.04 8.38 -31.06
CA LEU A 125 14.92 9.44 -30.54
C LEU A 125 16.33 8.92 -30.26
N TYR A 126 16.45 7.71 -29.72
CA TYR A 126 17.74 7.07 -29.45
C TYR A 126 18.53 6.87 -30.75
N ARG A 127 17.90 6.31 -31.79
CA ARG A 127 18.52 6.13 -33.11
C ARG A 127 18.97 7.44 -33.71
N ARG A 128 18.18 8.50 -33.56
CA ARG A 128 18.52 9.85 -34.04
C ARG A 128 19.72 10.44 -33.30
N LYS A 129 19.78 10.29 -31.97
CA LYS A 129 20.93 10.73 -31.16
C LYS A 129 22.20 9.96 -31.53
N LYS A 130 22.10 8.64 -31.69
CA LYS A 130 23.21 7.79 -32.13
C LYS A 130 23.75 8.20 -33.50
N GLN A 131 22.87 8.41 -34.48
CA GLN A 131 23.27 8.87 -35.82
C GLN A 131 23.96 10.24 -35.77
N TYR A 132 23.48 11.16 -34.94
CA TYR A 132 24.10 12.47 -34.78
C TYR A 132 25.52 12.38 -34.21
N ILE A 133 25.74 11.56 -33.17
CA ILE A 133 27.07 11.39 -32.54
C ILE A 133 28.06 10.76 -33.55
N ILE A 134 27.62 9.74 -34.29
CA ILE A 134 28.45 9.08 -35.32
C ILE A 134 28.81 10.03 -36.46
N GLN A 135 27.86 10.82 -36.95
CA GLN A 135 28.09 11.74 -38.09
C GLN A 135 28.97 12.94 -37.73
N ASN A 136 28.95 13.38 -36.47
CA ASN A 136 29.73 14.54 -36.01
C ASN A 136 31.11 14.15 -35.44
N GLY A 137 31.51 12.89 -35.53
CA GLY A 137 32.91 12.46 -35.43
C GLY A 137 33.58 12.79 -34.09
N GLU A 138 32.84 12.78 -32.99
CA GLU A 138 33.46 12.94 -31.67
C GLU A 138 34.28 11.68 -31.37
N GLU A 139 35.61 11.80 -31.31
CA GLU A 139 36.53 10.75 -30.84
C GLU A 139 36.17 10.24 -29.42
N LYS A 140 35.36 11.03 -28.70
CA LYS A 140 34.77 10.76 -27.38
C LYS A 140 33.34 10.19 -27.40
N GLY A 141 32.75 9.98 -28.59
CA GLY A 141 31.31 9.73 -28.78
C GLY A 141 30.78 8.44 -28.14
N GLU A 142 31.54 7.34 -28.18
CA GLU A 142 31.15 6.08 -27.52
C GLU A 142 31.09 6.23 -26.00
N ARG A 143 32.09 6.88 -25.40
CA ARG A 143 32.13 7.13 -23.96
C ARG A 143 31.04 8.12 -23.51
N LEU A 144 30.74 9.13 -24.33
CA LEU A 144 29.62 10.05 -24.09
C LEU A 144 28.26 9.34 -24.16
N LEU A 145 28.11 8.37 -25.06
CA LEU A 145 26.90 7.55 -25.14
C LEU A 145 26.74 6.67 -23.90
N GLU A 146 27.81 6.00 -23.46
CA GLU A 146 27.83 5.16 -22.25
C GLU A 146 27.47 5.96 -21.00
N ILE A 147 28.10 7.12 -20.78
CA ILE A 147 27.78 8.00 -19.63
C ILE A 147 26.33 8.48 -19.71
N SER A 148 25.86 8.86 -20.91
CA SER A 148 24.46 9.28 -21.08
C SER A 148 23.47 8.16 -20.75
N GLU A 149 23.82 6.90 -20.99
CA GLU A 149 22.99 5.74 -20.68
C GLU A 149 22.96 5.47 -19.18
N GLN A 150 24.13 5.50 -18.52
CA GLN A 150 24.27 5.36 -17.06
C GLN A 150 23.49 6.45 -16.31
N ARG A 151 23.64 7.71 -16.71
CA ARG A 151 22.87 8.83 -16.12
C ARG A 151 21.38 8.64 -16.27
N SER A 152 20.95 8.22 -17.45
CA SER A 152 19.53 8.00 -17.72
C SER A 152 18.97 6.80 -16.96
N GLN A 153 19.80 5.84 -16.54
CA GLN A 153 19.43 4.75 -15.65
C GLN A 153 19.28 5.24 -14.20
N ILE A 154 20.26 6.00 -13.69
CA ILE A 154 20.18 6.57 -12.33
C ILE A 154 19.01 7.54 -12.20
N GLN A 155 18.72 8.33 -13.22
CA GLN A 155 17.57 9.23 -13.22
C GLN A 155 16.24 8.49 -13.24
N ALA A 156 16.18 7.30 -13.85
CA ALA A 156 15.03 6.41 -13.75
C ALA A 156 14.81 5.95 -12.31
N GLU A 157 15.89 5.49 -11.69
CA GLU A 157 15.92 5.01 -10.31
C GLU A 157 15.53 6.07 -9.30
N LEU A 158 15.97 7.31 -9.52
CA LEU A 158 15.60 8.44 -8.67
C LEU A 158 14.09 8.74 -8.69
N ILE A 159 13.42 8.49 -9.83
CA ILE A 159 11.96 8.64 -9.95
C ILE A 159 11.25 7.55 -9.15
N GLU A 160 11.64 6.28 -9.33
CA GLU A 160 11.06 5.16 -8.56
C GLU A 160 11.28 5.35 -7.04
N LEU A 161 12.46 5.85 -6.63
CA LEU A 161 12.72 6.19 -5.22
C LEU A 161 11.85 7.32 -4.70
N GLU A 162 11.60 8.36 -5.50
CA GLU A 162 10.73 9.47 -5.11
C GLU A 162 9.29 9.01 -4.87
N GLU A 163 8.83 8.05 -5.67
CA GLU A 163 7.49 7.45 -5.57
C GLU A 163 7.37 6.59 -4.31
N ALA A 164 8.33 5.71 -4.05
CA ALA A 164 8.38 4.94 -2.80
C ALA A 164 8.44 5.86 -1.57
N ILE A 165 9.25 6.92 -1.60
CA ILE A 165 9.32 7.92 -0.51
C ILE A 165 7.97 8.63 -0.33
N THR A 166 7.28 8.94 -1.43
CA THR A 166 5.96 9.58 -1.39
C THR A 166 4.92 8.65 -0.76
N ALA A 167 4.84 7.40 -1.23
CA ALA A 167 3.95 6.38 -0.66
C ALA A 167 4.25 6.15 0.83
N GLY A 168 5.53 6.12 1.23
CA GLY A 168 5.92 5.97 2.63
C GLY A 168 5.53 7.16 3.51
N LYS A 169 5.59 8.39 2.97
CA LYS A 169 5.13 9.59 3.68
C LYS A 169 3.60 9.59 3.87
N GLU A 170 2.86 9.18 2.84
CA GLU A 170 1.41 9.00 2.91
C GLU A 170 1.05 7.94 3.97
N ALA A 171 1.72 6.79 3.94
CA ALA A 171 1.53 5.71 4.91
C ALA A 171 1.84 6.15 6.34
N LYS A 172 2.95 6.86 6.55
CA LYS A 172 3.30 7.43 7.85
C LYS A 172 2.22 8.42 8.35
N SER A 173 1.73 9.30 7.48
CA SER A 173 0.67 10.25 7.84
C SER A 173 -0.62 9.52 8.24
N SER A 174 -1.06 8.54 7.46
CA SER A 174 -2.27 7.79 7.79
C SER A 174 -2.12 6.95 9.06
N LEU A 175 -0.93 6.41 9.35
CA LEU A 175 -0.66 5.75 10.63
C LEU A 175 -0.71 6.72 11.82
N GLU A 176 -0.27 7.96 11.65
CA GLU A 176 -0.43 8.99 12.67
C GLU A 176 -1.90 9.33 12.91
N ASP A 177 -2.71 9.37 11.84
CA ASP A 177 -4.15 9.63 11.96
C ASP A 177 -4.90 8.44 12.57
N ALA A 178 -4.58 7.21 12.19
CA ALA A 178 -5.08 5.99 12.83
C ALA A 178 -4.74 5.98 14.33
N SER A 179 -3.49 6.32 14.69
CA SER A 179 -3.08 6.44 16.09
C SER A 179 -3.89 7.49 16.85
N LYS A 180 -4.17 8.67 16.25
CA LYS A 180 -4.99 9.71 16.91
C LYS A 180 -6.44 9.29 17.06
N SER A 181 -7.01 8.67 16.02
CA SER A 181 -8.41 8.23 16.01
C SER A 181 -8.63 7.11 17.03
N LEU A 182 -7.73 6.13 17.12
CA LEU A 182 -7.75 5.08 18.15
C LEU A 182 -7.72 5.68 19.57
N SER A 183 -6.85 6.66 19.85
CA SER A 183 -6.83 7.32 21.17
C SER A 183 -8.11 8.10 21.45
N SER A 184 -8.75 8.67 20.42
CA SER A 184 -10.04 9.33 20.59
C SER A 184 -11.19 8.35 20.84
N ALA A 185 -11.01 7.10 20.40
CA ALA A 185 -11.97 6.01 20.51
C ALA A 185 -11.74 5.12 21.76
N GLU A 186 -10.63 5.30 22.49
CA GLU A 186 -10.15 4.47 23.61
C GLU A 186 -11.15 4.29 24.76
N ASN A 187 -12.11 5.20 24.94
CA ASN A 187 -13.15 5.10 25.97
C ASN A 187 -14.47 4.47 25.47
N TRP A 188 -14.52 3.96 24.23
CA TRP A 188 -15.72 3.43 23.59
C TRP A 188 -15.52 1.96 23.20
N GLY A 189 -15.53 1.06 24.20
CA GLY A 189 -15.35 -0.38 23.99
C GLY A 189 -16.56 -1.06 23.30
N ALA A 190 -16.30 -2.23 22.70
CA ALA A 190 -17.25 -3.13 22.03
C ALA A 190 -18.57 -3.38 22.78
N LEU A 191 -18.50 -3.35 24.12
CA LEU A 191 -19.61 -3.64 25.03
C LEU A 191 -20.79 -2.67 24.90
N ASP A 192 -20.58 -1.46 24.36
CA ASP A 192 -21.64 -0.46 24.14
C ASP A 192 -22.55 -0.79 22.93
N MET A 193 -22.19 -1.75 22.06
CA MET A 193 -22.96 -2.12 20.85
C MET A 193 -23.72 -3.45 20.95
N VAL A 194 -23.35 -4.33 21.89
CA VAL A 194 -23.92 -5.69 22.00
C VAL A 194 -25.16 -5.74 22.93
N GLY A 195 -25.35 -4.74 23.80
CA GLY A 195 -26.49 -4.67 24.72
C GLY A 195 -27.58 -3.71 24.24
N GLY A 196 -28.58 -4.21 23.51
CA GLY A 196 -29.72 -3.43 23.03
C GLY A 196 -30.33 -2.49 24.09
N GLY A 197 -30.11 -1.19 23.91
CA GLY A 197 -30.67 -0.12 24.74
C GLY A 197 -30.54 1.21 24.04
N LEU A 198 -31.65 1.94 23.92
CA LEU A 198 -31.86 3.23 23.25
C LEU A 198 -31.01 4.42 23.78
N LEU A 199 -29.82 4.20 24.35
CA LEU A 199 -29.03 5.21 25.08
C LEU A 199 -27.53 5.30 24.68
N THR A 200 -27.17 4.98 23.44
CA THR A 200 -25.83 5.28 22.88
C THR A 200 -25.94 6.37 21.82
N THR A 201 -25.62 7.60 22.24
CA THR A 201 -25.77 8.90 21.56
C THR A 201 -25.18 8.92 20.14
N ALA A 202 -25.82 9.61 19.19
CA ALA A 202 -25.37 9.77 17.80
C ALA A 202 -23.93 10.32 17.61
N VAL A 203 -23.35 10.93 18.64
CA VAL A 203 -21.93 11.36 18.66
C VAL A 203 -20.96 10.17 18.81
N LYS A 204 -21.42 9.04 19.36
CA LYS A 204 -20.61 7.83 19.64
C LYS A 204 -20.29 7.00 18.40
N HIS A 205 -21.19 6.96 17.41
CA HIS A 205 -20.94 6.26 16.13
C HIS A 205 -19.81 6.93 15.34
N SER A 206 -19.84 8.27 15.24
CA SER A 206 -18.87 9.03 14.43
C SER A 206 -17.40 8.77 14.79
N ARG A 207 -17.05 8.58 16.07
CA ARG A 207 -15.65 8.37 16.48
C ARG A 207 -15.14 6.97 16.16
N ILE A 208 -16.05 5.99 16.20
CA ILE A 208 -15.74 4.61 15.81
C ILE A 208 -15.58 4.54 14.30
N ASP A 209 -16.51 5.15 13.55
CA ASP A 209 -16.45 5.25 12.09
C ASP A 209 -15.19 6.01 11.62
N ASP A 210 -14.80 7.09 12.32
CA ASP A 210 -13.56 7.84 12.07
C ASP A 210 -12.31 6.98 12.27
N ALA A 211 -12.30 6.13 13.30
CA ALA A 211 -11.17 5.24 13.60
C ALA A 211 -11.08 4.09 12.61
N ASP A 212 -12.21 3.48 12.27
CA ASP A 212 -12.31 2.46 11.22
C ASP A 212 -11.78 3.01 9.89
N SER A 213 -12.27 4.18 9.48
CA SER A 213 -11.82 4.85 8.26
C SER A 213 -10.33 5.22 8.30
N ALA A 214 -9.81 5.67 9.45
CA ALA A 214 -8.40 6.01 9.58
C ALA A 214 -7.49 4.77 9.52
N ILE A 215 -7.91 3.67 10.13
CA ILE A 215 -7.22 2.37 10.05
C ILE A 215 -7.23 1.89 8.60
N HIS A 216 -8.39 1.87 7.93
CA HIS A 216 -8.52 1.44 6.54
C HIS A 216 -7.64 2.28 5.58
N ASN A 217 -7.55 3.60 5.80
CA ASN A 217 -6.64 4.44 5.03
C ASN A 217 -5.15 4.16 5.31
N ALA A 218 -4.78 3.92 6.57
CA ALA A 218 -3.41 3.54 6.93
C ALA A 218 -3.02 2.21 6.29
N GLN A 219 -3.96 1.27 6.31
CA GLN A 219 -3.88 -0.02 5.67
C GLN A 219 -3.61 0.13 4.16
N ARG A 220 -4.46 0.86 3.45
CA ARG A 220 -4.29 1.13 2.01
C ARG A 220 -2.94 1.76 1.66
N HIS A 221 -2.50 2.79 2.38
CA HIS A 221 -1.23 3.46 2.08
C HIS A 221 0.00 2.61 2.44
N LEU A 222 -0.06 1.83 3.53
CA LEU A 222 1.00 0.89 3.88
C LEU A 222 1.19 -0.17 2.82
N ARG A 223 0.09 -0.73 2.31
CA ARG A 223 0.12 -1.66 1.19
C ARG A 223 0.81 -1.03 -0.03
N LYS A 224 0.36 0.17 -0.43
CA LYS A 224 0.96 0.86 -1.56
C LYS A 224 2.47 1.02 -1.37
N PHE A 225 2.88 1.47 -0.18
CA PHE A 225 4.30 1.62 0.15
C PHE A 225 5.07 0.28 0.13
N ALA A 226 4.43 -0.82 0.51
CA ALA A 226 5.00 -2.17 0.41
C ALA A 226 5.33 -2.54 -1.04
N ASN A 227 4.37 -2.35 -1.93
CA ASN A 227 4.51 -2.67 -3.34
C ASN A 227 5.61 -1.84 -4.00
N GLU A 228 5.67 -0.53 -3.70
CA GLU A 228 6.72 0.36 -4.21
C GLU A 228 8.12 -0.07 -3.76
N ILE A 229 8.25 -0.62 -2.56
CA ILE A 229 9.54 -1.13 -2.05
C ILE A 229 9.91 -2.47 -2.67
N GLU A 230 8.94 -3.37 -2.84
CA GLU A 230 9.17 -4.66 -3.50
C GLU A 230 9.65 -4.46 -4.93
N ASP A 231 9.04 -3.52 -5.66
CA ASP A 231 9.47 -3.14 -7.02
C ASP A 231 10.92 -2.65 -7.06
N LEU A 232 11.38 -1.89 -6.06
CA LEU A 232 12.77 -1.47 -5.92
C LEU A 232 13.71 -2.65 -5.60
N GLY A 233 13.25 -3.64 -4.84
CA GLY A 233 14.04 -4.81 -4.46
C GLY A 233 14.42 -5.70 -5.64
N ASP A 234 13.45 -5.97 -6.53
CA ASP A 234 13.61 -6.86 -7.68
C ASP A 234 14.57 -6.33 -8.75
N HIS A 235 14.69 -5.00 -8.88
CA HIS A 235 15.48 -4.39 -9.95
C HIS A 235 16.96 -4.18 -9.57
N TYR A 236 17.29 -4.00 -8.29
CA TYR A 236 18.55 -3.36 -7.92
C TYR A 236 19.49 -4.18 -7.03
N HIS A 237 19.18 -5.46 -6.73
CA HIS A 237 19.95 -6.25 -5.75
C HIS A 237 20.23 -5.42 -4.47
N VAL A 238 19.26 -4.59 -4.10
CA VAL A 238 19.29 -3.81 -2.86
C VAL A 238 18.84 -4.77 -1.75
N GLU A 239 19.58 -5.86 -1.59
CA GLU A 239 19.37 -6.91 -0.57
C GLU A 239 19.44 -6.33 0.86
N VAL A 240 19.91 -5.09 1.01
CA VAL A 240 20.35 -4.56 2.31
C VAL A 240 19.35 -3.61 2.96
N VAL A 241 18.33 -3.11 2.25
CA VAL A 241 17.67 -1.89 2.75
C VAL A 241 16.36 -2.14 3.49
N ILE A 242 15.55 -3.15 3.15
CA ILE A 242 14.25 -3.34 3.83
C ILE A 242 13.96 -4.82 4.10
N SER A 243 14.95 -5.50 4.68
CA SER A 243 14.81 -6.89 5.12
C SER A 243 13.88 -6.99 6.34
N GLY A 244 12.71 -7.60 6.15
CA GLY A 244 11.87 -8.13 7.23
C GLY A 244 10.66 -7.31 7.67
N GLY A 245 10.40 -6.14 7.08
CA GLY A 245 9.28 -5.26 7.46
C GLY A 245 7.94 -5.53 6.77
N TRP A 246 7.92 -6.14 5.58
CA TRP A 246 6.75 -6.10 4.69
C TRP A 246 5.76 -7.24 4.87
N THR A 247 6.17 -8.33 5.53
CA THR A 247 5.22 -9.32 6.07
C THR A 247 4.33 -8.71 7.16
N VAL A 248 4.72 -7.58 7.77
CA VAL A 248 4.00 -6.95 8.88
C VAL A 248 2.70 -6.31 8.41
N ALA A 249 2.61 -5.91 7.13
CA ALA A 249 1.37 -5.39 6.58
C ALA A 249 0.27 -6.48 6.72
N ASP A 250 0.49 -7.68 6.19
CA ASP A 250 -0.44 -8.83 6.31
C ASP A 250 -0.89 -9.12 7.75
N TYR A 251 0.00 -8.97 8.75
CA TYR A 251 -0.35 -9.15 10.17
C TYR A 251 -1.12 -7.97 10.77
N PHE A 252 -0.77 -6.74 10.40
CA PHE A 252 -1.49 -5.53 10.80
C PHE A 252 -2.94 -5.52 10.32
N PHE A 253 -3.18 -6.08 9.13
CA PHE A 253 -4.50 -6.09 8.52
C PHE A 253 -5.47 -7.05 9.19
N ASP A 254 -5.03 -8.26 9.55
CA ASP A 254 -5.93 -9.32 10.02
C ASP A 254 -6.31 -9.20 11.51
N GLY A 255 -5.47 -8.54 12.31
CA GLY A 255 -5.57 -8.51 13.78
C GLY A 255 -6.07 -7.20 14.39
N LEU A 256 -5.68 -6.05 13.84
CA LEU A 256 -5.85 -4.76 14.50
C LEU A 256 -7.31 -4.40 14.79
N ILE A 257 -8.16 -4.51 13.76
CA ILE A 257 -9.60 -4.21 13.85
C ILE A 257 -10.25 -5.19 14.82
N VAL A 258 -9.95 -6.49 14.74
CA VAL A 258 -10.54 -7.51 15.61
C VAL A 258 -10.10 -7.34 17.07
N ASP A 259 -8.81 -7.13 17.30
CA ASP A 259 -8.25 -6.95 18.64
C ASP A 259 -8.80 -5.68 19.30
N TRP A 260 -8.98 -4.61 18.52
CA TRP A 260 -9.61 -3.39 19.00
C TRP A 260 -11.11 -3.58 19.25
N PHE A 261 -11.87 -3.95 18.22
CA PHE A 261 -13.33 -3.96 18.22
C PHE A 261 -13.97 -5.15 18.94
N VAL A 262 -13.35 -6.33 18.93
CA VAL A 262 -13.96 -7.55 19.49
C VAL A 262 -13.33 -7.89 20.83
N GLN A 263 -12.00 -7.76 20.94
CA GLN A 263 -11.27 -8.15 22.14
C GLN A 263 -11.03 -7.01 23.13
N ASN A 264 -11.41 -5.78 22.78
CA ASN A 264 -11.22 -4.56 23.60
C ASN A 264 -9.73 -4.34 24.00
N ARG A 265 -8.80 -4.72 23.11
CA ARG A 265 -7.34 -4.65 23.33
C ARG A 265 -6.73 -3.36 22.75
N ILE A 266 -7.30 -2.21 23.08
CA ILE A 266 -6.88 -0.89 22.57
C ILE A 266 -5.37 -0.64 22.75
N GLN A 267 -4.81 -1.01 23.91
CA GLN A 267 -3.38 -0.86 24.17
C GLN A 267 -2.51 -1.69 23.21
N SER A 268 -2.98 -2.87 22.81
CA SER A 268 -2.27 -3.73 21.86
C SER A 268 -2.32 -3.13 20.45
N SER A 269 -3.50 -2.64 20.05
CA SER A 269 -3.67 -1.95 18.77
C SER A 269 -2.82 -0.68 18.67
N HIS A 270 -2.67 0.08 19.77
CA HIS A 270 -1.77 1.22 19.81
C HIS A 270 -0.30 0.85 19.67
N GLU A 271 0.14 -0.23 20.33
CA GLU A 271 1.52 -0.71 20.24
C GLU A 271 1.83 -1.18 18.82
N GLU A 272 0.90 -1.86 18.17
CA GLU A 272 1.04 -2.34 16.79
C GLU A 272 1.15 -1.20 15.77
N VAL A 273 0.26 -0.20 15.84
CA VAL A 273 0.34 1.02 15.01
C VAL A 273 1.67 1.75 15.23
N ARG A 274 2.13 1.80 16.48
CA ARG A 274 3.41 2.43 16.83
C ARG A 274 4.59 1.68 16.21
N GLU A 275 4.65 0.36 16.37
CA GLU A 275 5.71 -0.48 15.83
C GLU A 275 5.82 -0.31 14.32
N ILE A 276 4.69 -0.31 13.62
CA ILE A 276 4.66 -0.13 12.18
C ILE A 276 5.08 1.26 11.78
N ARG A 277 4.62 2.30 12.50
CA ARG A 277 5.08 3.67 12.23
C ARG A 277 6.60 3.80 12.40
N GLU A 278 7.19 3.14 13.39
CA GLU A 278 8.65 3.11 13.58
C GLU A 278 9.35 2.40 12.42
N LYS A 279 8.84 1.24 11.96
CA LYS A 279 9.34 0.53 10.77
C LYS A 279 9.22 1.37 9.49
N THR A 280 8.06 1.97 9.23
CA THR A 280 7.80 2.87 8.10
C THR A 280 8.75 4.06 8.13
N HIS A 281 8.99 4.64 9.32
CA HIS A 281 9.94 5.74 9.45
C HIS A 281 11.37 5.32 9.14
N GLN A 282 11.80 4.15 9.62
CA GLN A 282 13.13 3.62 9.33
C GLN A 282 13.32 3.37 7.83
N ALA A 283 12.35 2.71 7.18
CA ALA A 283 12.35 2.50 5.73
C ALA A 283 12.45 3.81 4.94
N LEU A 284 11.74 4.86 5.37
CA LEU A 284 11.86 6.20 4.77
C LEU A 284 13.27 6.78 4.88
N LEU A 285 13.90 6.70 6.05
CA LEU A 285 15.27 7.20 6.24
C LEU A 285 16.27 6.48 5.32
N ASP A 286 16.04 5.19 5.15
CA ASP A 286 16.84 4.31 4.33
C ASP A 286 16.68 4.62 2.83
N LEU A 287 15.44 4.83 2.36
CA LEU A 287 15.15 5.30 1.00
C LEU A 287 15.73 6.68 0.72
N GLU A 288 15.59 7.63 1.66
CA GLU A 288 16.17 8.97 1.52
C GLU A 288 17.71 8.92 1.46
N SER A 289 18.34 8.00 2.19
CA SER A 289 19.79 7.76 2.13
C SER A 289 20.20 7.20 0.78
N LEU A 290 19.45 6.24 0.25
CA LEU A 290 19.66 5.68 -1.08
C LEU A 290 19.50 6.76 -2.17
N GLN A 291 18.44 7.57 -2.10
CA GLN A 291 18.21 8.70 -3.00
C GLN A 291 19.38 9.69 -2.99
N ARG A 292 19.93 10.03 -1.81
CA ARG A 292 21.12 10.89 -1.69
C ARG A 292 22.34 10.29 -2.39
N ARG A 293 22.54 8.97 -2.33
CA ARG A 293 23.66 8.29 -3.01
C ARG A 293 23.50 8.39 -4.53
N PHE A 294 22.31 8.11 -5.05
CA PHE A 294 22.03 8.13 -6.49
C PHE A 294 22.12 9.55 -7.06
N ASN A 295 21.64 10.55 -6.34
CA ASN A 295 21.82 11.96 -6.72
C ASN A 295 23.31 12.32 -6.85
N LYS A 296 24.14 11.91 -5.89
CA LYS A 296 25.59 12.15 -5.96
C LYS A 296 26.25 11.44 -7.14
N GLU A 297 25.77 10.25 -7.49
CA GLU A 297 26.28 9.50 -8.65
C GLU A 297 25.88 10.15 -9.97
N ASP A 298 24.62 10.60 -10.14
CA ASP A 298 24.21 11.37 -11.32
C ASP A 298 25.00 12.68 -11.45
N GLU A 299 25.24 13.38 -10.34
CA GLU A 299 26.06 14.61 -10.31
C GLU A 299 27.50 14.34 -10.79
N ASN A 300 28.11 13.25 -10.35
CA ASN A 300 29.46 12.86 -10.79
C ASN A 300 29.48 12.54 -12.30
N LEU A 301 28.53 11.74 -12.77
CA LEU A 301 28.45 11.40 -14.19
C LEU A 301 28.15 12.63 -15.06
N LYS A 302 27.34 13.57 -14.56
CA LYS A 302 27.08 14.85 -15.21
C LYS A 302 28.36 15.67 -15.34
N ALA A 303 29.16 15.77 -14.29
CA ALA A 303 30.43 16.49 -14.33
C ALA A 303 31.40 15.90 -15.38
N ILE A 304 31.50 14.57 -15.45
CA ILE A 304 32.31 13.89 -16.47
C ILE A 304 31.76 14.18 -17.88
N GLN A 305 30.44 14.14 -18.05
CA GLN A 305 29.81 14.46 -19.32
C GLN A 305 30.10 15.90 -19.77
N ASP A 306 29.96 16.88 -18.87
CA ASP A 306 30.19 18.30 -19.16
C ASP A 306 31.67 18.56 -19.54
N GLU A 307 32.62 17.94 -18.82
CA GLU A 307 34.07 18.00 -19.14
C GLU A 307 34.37 17.39 -20.53
N MET A 308 33.68 16.31 -20.90
CA MET A 308 33.86 15.67 -22.20
C MET A 308 33.33 16.50 -23.37
N VAL A 309 32.23 17.24 -23.14
CA VAL A 309 31.60 18.15 -24.12
C VAL A 309 32.31 19.51 -24.18
N GLY A 310 33.19 19.83 -23.22
CA GLY A 310 34.00 21.05 -23.22
C GLY A 310 33.23 22.29 -22.74
N VAL A 311 32.34 22.11 -21.75
CA VAL A 311 31.66 23.19 -21.01
C VAL A 311 32.40 23.46 -19.71
#